data_AF-A0A849VQL7-F1
#
_entry.id   AF-A0A849VQL7-F1
#
_cell.length_a   1.000
_cell.length_b   1.000
_cell.length_c   1.000
_cell.angle_alpha   90.00
_cell.angle_beta   90.00
_cell.angle_gamma   90.00
#
_symmetry.space_group_name_H-M   'P 1'
#
loop_
_entity.id
_entity.type
_entity.pdbx_description
1 polymer ?
#
loop_
_entity_poly.entity_id
_entity_poly.type
_entity_poly.pdbx_seq_one_letter_code
_entity_poly.pdbx_strand_id
1 'polypeptide(L)'
;MEKMHKLALDPSKKFGWCLHLDIDLLPERAEPYKREDQLFYGTWDLEKDIDGKKCCLRGQFAWNLWENFNALRRERGIEEDELQIILEGESYGSQKSEAGRRMAAMWLVVLEMMCVRKKLPPPITCPVDSWRESFIKCTRAPKEVGAGLKDDAARTEARRKWLKDKVMRVCSERGLHPKNDNEADALGIMFWALVGGIDALESSRRKKKEQRLTKTRQKKLDLAVAA
;
A
#
# COMPACT_ATOMS: atom_id res chain seq x y z
N MET A 1 -3.14 -4.89 -19.95
CA MET A 1 -3.01 -5.11 -18.50
C MET A 1 -3.37 -6.55 -18.24
N GLU A 2 -2.63 -7.23 -17.38
CA GLU A 2 -2.99 -8.56 -16.89
C GLU A 2 -4.34 -8.46 -16.13
N LYS A 3 -5.30 -9.32 -16.46
CA LYS A 3 -6.64 -9.34 -15.85
C LYS A 3 -6.51 -9.83 -14.42
N MET A 4 -6.66 -8.94 -13.43
CA MET A 4 -6.37 -9.29 -12.04
C MET A 4 -7.01 -8.32 -11.07
N HIS A 5 -7.66 -8.85 -10.04
CA HIS A 5 -8.11 -8.08 -8.88
C HIS A 5 -6.92 -7.43 -8.18
N LYS A 6 -7.15 -6.30 -7.50
CA LYS A 6 -6.09 -5.57 -6.81
C LYS A 6 -6.52 -5.27 -5.38
N LEU A 7 -5.63 -5.48 -4.42
CA LEU A 7 -5.81 -5.12 -3.02
C LEU A 7 -4.69 -4.19 -2.59
N ALA A 8 -5.01 -2.90 -2.42
CA ALA A 8 -4.10 -1.91 -1.87
C ALA A 8 -4.23 -1.87 -0.33
N LEU A 9 -3.09 -1.77 0.33
CA LEU A 9 -2.93 -1.97 1.77
C LEU A 9 -2.10 -0.84 2.37
N ASP A 10 -2.65 -0.11 3.35
CA ASP A 10 -1.96 0.88 4.18
C ASP A 10 -1.59 0.27 5.55
N PRO A 11 -0.32 -0.11 5.77
CA PRO A 11 0.07 -0.91 6.92
C PRO A 11 0.00 -0.13 8.23
N SER A 12 -0.92 -0.53 9.10
CA SER A 12 -1.03 0.01 10.45
C SER A 12 -1.74 -1.00 11.35
N LYS A 13 -1.92 -0.70 12.64
CA LYS A 13 -2.77 -1.54 13.49
C LYS A 13 -4.27 -1.35 13.20
N LYS A 14 -4.63 -0.18 12.64
CA LYS A 14 -5.93 0.10 11.99
C LYS A 14 -5.69 0.05 10.49
N PHE A 15 -5.57 -1.16 9.99
CA PHE A 15 -4.99 -1.45 8.69
C PHE A 15 -5.97 -1.02 7.58
N GLY A 16 -5.58 0.01 6.81
CA GLY A 16 -6.41 0.51 5.71
C GLY A 16 -6.34 -0.44 4.51
N TRP A 17 -7.46 -0.68 3.86
CA TRP A 17 -7.51 -1.52 2.67
C TRP A 17 -8.43 -0.95 1.60
N CYS A 18 -8.11 -1.23 0.34
CA CYS A 18 -8.93 -0.94 -0.81
C CYS A 18 -8.84 -2.10 -1.80
N LEU A 19 -9.97 -2.74 -2.09
CA LEU A 19 -10.12 -3.79 -3.08
C LEU A 19 -10.73 -3.21 -4.35
N HIS A 20 -10.12 -3.52 -5.48
CA HIS A 20 -10.65 -3.25 -6.80
C HIS A 20 -10.88 -4.57 -7.53
N LEU A 21 -12.14 -4.87 -7.83
CA LEU A 21 -12.53 -6.01 -8.65
C LEU A 21 -12.36 -5.66 -10.13
N ASP A 22 -11.82 -6.62 -10.88
CA ASP A 22 -11.59 -6.48 -12.31
C ASP A 22 -12.85 -7.03 -12.98
N ILE A 23 -13.55 -6.18 -13.72
CA ILE A 23 -14.83 -6.55 -14.33
C ILE A 23 -14.73 -7.73 -15.27
N ASP A 24 -13.58 -7.92 -15.90
CA ASP A 24 -13.36 -9.01 -16.85
C ASP A 24 -13.31 -10.38 -16.17
N LEU A 25 -13.21 -10.40 -14.83
CA LEU A 25 -13.23 -11.60 -14.01
C LEU A 25 -14.57 -11.79 -13.28
N LEU A 26 -15.47 -10.81 -13.36
CA LEU A 26 -16.78 -10.91 -12.72
C LEU A 26 -17.78 -11.64 -13.63
N PRO A 27 -18.80 -12.32 -13.06
CA PRO A 27 -19.81 -13.03 -13.84
C PRO A 27 -20.53 -12.11 -14.84
N GLU A 28 -20.90 -12.63 -16.02
CA GLU A 28 -21.74 -11.86 -16.94
C GLU A 28 -23.11 -11.53 -16.31
N ARG A 29 -23.58 -10.30 -16.53
CA ARG A 29 -24.90 -9.86 -16.07
C ARG A 29 -25.51 -8.89 -17.10
N ALA A 30 -26.84 -8.74 -17.05
CA ALA A 30 -27.58 -7.93 -18.02
C ALA A 30 -27.27 -6.41 -17.95
N GLU A 31 -26.94 -5.90 -16.77
CA GLU A 31 -26.63 -4.48 -16.55
C GLU A 31 -25.11 -4.24 -16.44
N PRO A 32 -24.57 -3.17 -17.05
CA PRO A 32 -23.16 -2.84 -16.91
C PRO A 32 -22.70 -2.71 -15.45
N TYR A 33 -21.46 -3.10 -15.17
CA TYR A 33 -20.82 -2.87 -13.88
C TYR A 33 -20.62 -1.38 -13.62
N LYS A 34 -21.05 -0.91 -12.44
CA LYS A 34 -20.83 0.44 -11.92
C LYS A 34 -19.58 0.44 -11.03
N ARG A 35 -19.09 1.65 -10.73
CA ARG A 35 -17.92 1.83 -9.85
C ARG A 35 -18.11 1.21 -8.46
N GLU A 36 -19.32 1.30 -7.92
CA GLU A 36 -19.71 0.71 -6.63
C GLU A 36 -19.71 -0.82 -6.63
N ASP A 37 -19.77 -1.46 -7.80
CA ASP A 37 -19.61 -2.90 -7.94
C ASP A 37 -18.13 -3.32 -7.97
N GLN A 38 -17.20 -2.38 -8.20
CA GLN A 38 -15.79 -2.65 -8.44
C GLN A 38 -14.90 -2.24 -7.27
N LEU A 39 -15.21 -1.12 -6.60
CA LEU A 39 -14.32 -0.49 -5.65
C LEU A 39 -14.87 -0.57 -4.22
N PHE A 40 -14.18 -1.34 -3.38
CA PHE A 40 -14.50 -1.52 -1.97
C PHE A 40 -13.31 -1.05 -1.13
N TYR A 41 -13.57 -0.46 0.03
CA TYR A 41 -12.51 0.00 0.92
C TYR A 41 -13.01 0.02 2.36
N GLY A 42 -12.07 -0.02 3.29
CA GLY A 42 -12.37 -0.04 4.71
C GLY A 42 -11.11 -0.12 5.56
N THR A 43 -11.34 -0.33 6.85
CA THR A 43 -10.28 -0.47 7.85
C THR A 43 -10.47 -1.75 8.63
N TRP A 44 -9.40 -2.53 8.77
CA TRP A 44 -9.35 -3.64 9.71
C TRP A 44 -8.75 -3.19 11.04
N ASP A 45 -9.49 -3.38 12.13
CA ASP A 45 -8.95 -3.20 13.47
C ASP A 45 -8.19 -4.46 13.90
N LEU A 46 -6.89 -4.52 13.61
CA LEU A 46 -6.08 -5.70 13.91
C LEU A 46 -5.73 -5.81 15.40
N GLU A 47 -6.04 -4.80 16.22
CA GLU A 47 -5.89 -4.86 17.68
C GLU A 47 -7.04 -5.60 18.35
N LYS A 48 -8.03 -6.06 17.58
CA LYS A 48 -9.15 -6.85 18.07
C LYS A 48 -9.25 -8.15 17.27
N ASP A 49 -9.51 -9.26 17.95
CA ASP A 49 -9.86 -10.51 17.29
C ASP A 49 -11.30 -10.45 16.74
N ILE A 50 -11.75 -11.56 16.14
CA ILE A 50 -13.09 -11.68 15.56
C ILE A 50 -14.22 -11.51 16.59
N ASP A 51 -13.94 -11.76 17.88
CA ASP A 51 -14.87 -11.56 18.99
C ASP A 51 -14.83 -10.13 19.55
N GLY A 52 -13.97 -9.26 19.00
CA GLY A 52 -13.76 -7.90 19.49
C GLY A 52 -12.84 -7.80 20.71
N LYS A 53 -12.20 -8.90 21.14
CA LYS A 53 -11.28 -8.90 22.28
C LYS A 53 -9.94 -8.31 21.88
N LYS A 54 -9.37 -7.52 22.79
CA LYS A 54 -8.09 -6.85 22.55
C LYS A 54 -6.95 -7.87 22.40
N CYS A 55 -6.25 -7.80 21.27
CA CYS A 55 -5.02 -8.52 21.04
C CYS A 55 -3.83 -7.76 21.66
N CYS A 56 -2.92 -8.51 22.28
CA CYS A 56 -1.77 -7.96 23.00
C CYS A 56 -0.43 -8.39 22.39
N LEU A 57 -0.43 -9.46 21.58
CA LEU A 57 0.78 -10.03 20.98
C LEU A 57 0.82 -9.74 19.48
N ARG A 58 2.03 -9.43 18.97
CA ARG A 58 2.22 -9.12 17.54
C ARG A 58 1.75 -10.25 16.62
N GLY A 59 1.99 -11.51 17.00
CA GLY A 59 1.54 -12.67 16.24
C GLY A 59 0.01 -12.73 16.09
N GLN A 60 -0.75 -12.22 17.06
CA GLN A 60 -2.21 -12.13 16.95
C GLN A 60 -2.61 -11.11 15.87
N PHE A 61 -1.90 -10.00 15.74
CA PHE A 61 -2.20 -9.02 14.69
C PHE A 61 -1.94 -9.60 13.29
N ALA A 62 -0.88 -10.40 13.13
CA ALA A 62 -0.59 -11.11 11.88
C ALA A 62 -1.69 -12.15 11.55
N TRP A 63 -2.13 -12.91 12.56
CA TRP A 63 -3.23 -13.84 12.41
C TRP A 63 -4.53 -13.12 12.02
N ASN A 64 -4.85 -12.00 12.67
CA ASN A 64 -6.03 -11.20 12.34
C ASN A 64 -5.97 -10.65 10.92
N LEU A 65 -4.79 -10.23 10.44
CA LEU A 65 -4.63 -9.82 9.04
C LEU A 65 -4.94 -10.98 8.08
N TRP A 66 -4.50 -12.20 8.40
CA TRP A 66 -4.80 -13.40 7.62
C TRP A 66 -6.29 -13.71 7.57
N GLU A 67 -6.96 -13.67 8.73
CA GLU A 67 -8.40 -13.91 8.83
C GLU A 67 -9.21 -12.85 8.08
N ASN A 68 -8.89 -11.56 8.28
CA ASN A 68 -9.58 -10.47 7.59
C ASN A 68 -9.37 -10.53 6.06
N PHE A 69 -8.16 -10.88 5.60
CA PHE A 69 -7.89 -11.09 4.18
C PHE A 69 -8.75 -12.22 3.59
N ASN A 70 -8.85 -13.36 4.28
CA ASN A 70 -9.70 -14.47 3.83
C ASN A 70 -11.18 -14.12 3.87
N ALA A 71 -11.64 -13.43 4.92
CA ALA A 71 -13.01 -13.00 5.07
C ALA A 71 -13.40 -12.04 3.93
N LEU A 72 -12.55 -11.06 3.60
CA LEU A 72 -12.77 -10.14 2.49
C LEU A 72 -12.90 -10.88 1.16
N ARG A 73 -12.02 -11.85 0.88
CA ARG A 73 -12.11 -12.63 -0.36
C ARG A 73 -13.41 -13.44 -0.43
N ARG A 74 -13.81 -14.06 0.68
CA ARG A 74 -15.06 -14.82 0.79
C ARG A 74 -16.30 -13.96 0.64
N GLU A 75 -16.34 -12.82 1.31
CA GLU A 75 -17.44 -11.86 1.21
C GLU A 75 -17.67 -11.40 -0.24
N ARG A 76 -16.60 -11.38 -1.04
CA ARG A 76 -16.62 -10.94 -2.44
C ARG A 76 -16.66 -12.08 -3.45
N GLY A 77 -16.64 -13.33 -3.01
CA GLY A 77 -16.68 -14.50 -3.88
C GLY A 77 -15.46 -14.64 -4.79
N ILE A 78 -14.29 -14.15 -4.34
CA ILE A 78 -13.04 -14.14 -5.11
C ILE A 78 -11.96 -15.04 -4.49
N GLU A 79 -12.34 -16.10 -3.76
CA GLU A 79 -11.39 -16.96 -3.04
C GLU A 79 -10.39 -17.70 -3.93
N GLU A 80 -10.81 -18.03 -5.14
CA GLU A 80 -10.01 -18.77 -6.12
C GLU A 80 -9.37 -17.86 -7.19
N ASP A 81 -9.78 -16.58 -7.23
CA ASP A 81 -9.34 -15.64 -8.26
C ASP A 81 -7.91 -15.12 -8.03
N GLU A 82 -7.29 -14.62 -9.10
CA GLU A 82 -6.00 -13.95 -9.00
C GLU A 82 -6.15 -12.55 -8.38
N LEU A 83 -5.24 -12.23 -7.44
CA LEU A 83 -5.24 -10.99 -6.68
C LEU A 83 -3.82 -10.45 -6.52
N GLN A 84 -3.59 -9.22 -6.96
CA GLN A 84 -2.35 -8.49 -6.72
C GLN A 84 -2.43 -7.69 -5.43
N ILE A 85 -1.54 -7.98 -4.48
CA ILE A 85 -1.44 -7.21 -3.24
C ILE A 85 -0.44 -6.06 -3.45
N ILE A 86 -0.86 -4.85 -3.14
CA ILE A 86 -0.05 -3.63 -3.23
C ILE A 86 0.08 -3.04 -1.82
N LEU A 87 1.29 -3.07 -1.27
CA LEU A 87 1.56 -2.65 0.10
C LEU A 87 2.20 -1.27 0.09
N GLU A 88 1.74 -0.32 0.93
CA GLU A 88 2.50 0.92 1.12
C GLU A 88 3.92 0.59 1.61
N GLY A 89 4.90 1.13 0.90
CA GLY A 89 6.28 1.10 1.30
C GLY A 89 6.53 2.07 2.44
N GLU A 90 7.63 1.84 3.16
CA GLU A 90 7.95 2.65 4.32
C GLU A 90 8.35 4.08 3.92
N SER A 91 7.86 5.06 4.68
CA SER A 91 8.50 6.37 4.69
C SER A 91 9.77 6.30 5.53
N TYR A 92 10.86 6.94 5.09
CA TYR A 92 12.14 6.99 5.81
C TYR A 92 12.05 7.46 7.29
N GLY A 93 10.91 8.03 7.72
CA GLY A 93 10.67 8.48 9.10
C GLY A 93 9.88 7.53 10.00
N SER A 94 9.16 6.53 9.48
CA SER A 94 8.24 5.69 10.29
C SER A 94 8.95 4.55 11.06
N GLN A 95 10.21 4.27 10.73
CA GLN A 95 11.02 3.19 11.33
C GLN A 95 12.01 3.65 12.42
N LYS A 96 11.89 4.88 12.96
CA LYS A 96 12.81 5.37 14.00
C LYS A 96 12.88 4.47 15.24
N SER A 97 11.84 3.66 15.51
CA SER A 97 11.81 2.69 16.61
C SER A 97 11.95 1.25 16.10
N GLU A 98 12.64 0.42 16.89
CA GLU A 98 12.73 -1.02 16.65
C GLU A 98 11.36 -1.70 16.57
N ALA A 99 10.41 -1.27 17.40
CA ALA A 99 9.04 -1.77 17.37
C ALA A 99 8.38 -1.55 16.00
N GLY A 100 8.55 -0.37 15.40
CA GLY A 100 8.04 -0.06 14.06
C GLY A 100 8.65 -0.97 12.99
N ARG A 101 9.97 -1.20 13.05
CA ARG A 101 10.67 -2.08 12.11
C ARG A 101 10.19 -3.52 12.16
N ARG A 102 10.05 -4.05 13.38
CA ARG A 102 9.55 -5.42 13.60
C ARG A 102 8.10 -5.57 13.12
N MET A 103 7.26 -4.54 13.30
CA MET A 103 5.88 -4.56 12.81
C MET A 103 5.81 -4.55 11.28
N ALA A 104 6.58 -3.68 10.63
CA ALA A 104 6.59 -3.60 9.17
C ALA A 104 7.11 -4.90 8.52
N ALA A 105 8.18 -5.48 9.08
CA ALA A 105 8.68 -6.78 8.65
C ALA A 105 7.62 -7.89 8.83
N MET A 106 6.90 -7.88 9.95
CA MET A 106 5.83 -8.85 10.20
C MET A 106 4.71 -8.76 9.16
N TRP A 107 4.30 -7.55 8.78
CA TRP A 107 3.29 -7.35 7.73
C TRP A 107 3.72 -7.91 6.39
N LEU A 108 4.96 -7.65 5.98
CA LEU A 108 5.47 -8.19 4.73
C LEU A 108 5.53 -9.72 4.76
N VAL A 109 6.10 -10.30 5.83
CA VAL A 109 6.24 -11.75 5.98
C VAL A 109 4.88 -12.45 5.95
N VAL A 110 3.88 -11.94 6.67
CA VAL A 110 2.57 -12.61 6.70
C VAL A 110 1.86 -12.52 5.34
N LEU A 111 1.99 -11.41 4.62
CA LEU A 111 1.44 -11.27 3.27
C LEU A 111 2.15 -12.18 2.26
N GLU A 112 3.48 -12.29 2.34
CA GLU A 112 4.24 -13.23 1.51
C GLU A 112 3.81 -14.68 1.77
N MET A 113 3.62 -15.06 3.04
CA MET A 113 3.10 -16.38 3.41
C MET A 113 1.69 -16.63 2.84
N MET A 114 0.81 -15.63 2.89
CA MET A 114 -0.53 -15.70 2.26
C MET A 114 -0.42 -15.93 0.75
N CYS A 115 0.42 -15.16 0.08
CA CYS A 115 0.61 -15.26 -1.36
C CYS A 115 1.12 -16.66 -1.75
N VAL A 116 2.15 -17.16 -1.06
CA VAL A 116 2.67 -18.52 -1.30
C VAL A 116 1.58 -19.57 -1.08
N ARG A 117 0.85 -19.51 0.04
CA ARG A 117 -0.15 -20.51 0.39
C ARG A 117 -1.32 -20.57 -0.60
N LYS A 118 -1.64 -19.43 -1.22
CA LYS A 118 -2.75 -19.23 -2.15
C LYS A 118 -2.32 -19.11 -3.62
N LYS A 119 -1.03 -19.35 -3.91
CA LYS A 119 -0.45 -19.23 -5.26
C LYS A 119 -0.69 -17.86 -5.92
N LEU A 120 -0.70 -16.79 -5.13
CA LEU A 120 -0.82 -15.42 -5.60
C LEU A 120 0.56 -14.84 -5.93
N PRO A 121 0.64 -13.82 -6.81
CA PRO A 121 1.87 -13.07 -7.01
C PRO A 121 2.38 -12.44 -5.70
N PRO A 122 3.70 -12.29 -5.53
CA PRO A 122 4.27 -11.63 -4.36
C PRO A 122 3.74 -10.19 -4.18
N PRO A 123 3.63 -9.69 -2.94
CA PRO A 123 3.21 -8.32 -2.70
C PRO A 123 4.12 -7.29 -3.37
N ILE A 124 3.53 -6.26 -3.97
CA ILE A 124 4.26 -5.14 -4.57
C ILE A 124 4.33 -3.99 -3.58
N THR A 125 5.55 -3.61 -3.18
CA THR A 125 5.76 -2.43 -2.35
C THR A 125 5.67 -1.14 -3.16
N CYS A 126 4.71 -0.28 -2.83
CA CYS A 126 4.45 1.02 -3.42
C CYS A 126 5.14 2.16 -2.64
N PRO A 127 6.12 2.89 -3.22
CA PRO A 127 6.76 4.00 -2.51
C PRO A 127 5.79 5.13 -2.17
N VAL A 128 5.83 5.64 -0.93
CA VAL A 128 4.97 6.74 -0.45
C VAL A 128 4.97 7.95 -1.37
N ASP A 129 6.17 8.41 -1.75
CA ASP A 129 6.34 9.57 -2.62
C ASP A 129 5.72 9.33 -4.00
N SER A 130 5.76 8.11 -4.51
CA SER A 130 5.26 7.76 -5.84
C SER A 130 3.74 7.88 -5.92
N TRP A 131 3.02 7.26 -4.98
CA TRP A 131 1.56 7.32 -5.01
C TRP A 131 1.04 8.71 -4.61
N ARG A 132 1.69 9.40 -3.67
CA ARG A 132 1.29 10.76 -3.28
C ARG A 132 1.47 11.76 -4.41
N GLU A 133 2.58 11.68 -5.13
CA GLU A 133 2.78 12.53 -6.31
C GLU A 133 1.72 12.28 -7.38
N SER A 134 1.36 11.01 -7.62
CA SER A 134 0.29 10.67 -8.56
C SER A 134 -1.08 11.17 -8.12
N PHE A 135 -1.43 10.96 -6.84
CA PHE A 135 -2.79 11.13 -6.31
C PHE A 135 -3.08 12.56 -5.85
N ILE A 136 -2.19 13.17 -5.04
CA ILE A 136 -2.39 14.51 -4.44
C ILE A 136 -1.43 15.58 -4.98
N LYS A 137 -0.59 15.23 -5.98
CA LYS A 137 0.36 16.15 -6.67
C LYS A 137 1.38 16.81 -5.74
N CYS A 138 1.71 16.16 -4.63
CA CYS A 138 2.81 16.56 -3.76
C CYS A 138 3.22 15.42 -2.84
N THR A 139 4.51 15.32 -2.55
CA THR A 139 5.07 14.30 -1.64
C THR A 139 5.33 14.82 -0.23
N ARG A 140 5.45 16.15 -0.07
CA ARG A 140 5.81 16.82 1.18
C ARG A 140 4.85 17.97 1.46
N ALA A 141 4.56 18.18 2.75
CA ALA A 141 3.86 19.38 3.18
C ALA A 141 4.74 20.63 2.94
N PRO A 142 4.13 21.80 2.67
CA PRO A 142 4.83 23.07 2.59
C PRO A 142 5.63 23.37 3.86
N LYS A 143 6.71 24.16 3.73
CA LYS A 143 7.63 24.44 4.85
C LYS A 143 6.93 25.18 5.99
N GLU A 144 5.93 25.98 5.62
CA GLU A 144 5.09 26.83 6.47
C GLU A 144 4.24 25.99 7.43
N VAL A 145 3.90 24.76 7.06
CA VAL A 145 3.16 23.83 7.92
C VAL A 145 4.02 23.44 9.11
N GLY A 146 3.57 23.85 10.30
CA GLY A 146 4.27 23.64 11.57
C GLY A 146 5.46 24.57 11.82
N ALA A 147 5.64 25.64 11.03
CA ALA A 147 6.77 26.57 11.17
C ALA A 147 6.81 27.27 12.55
N GLY A 148 5.65 27.49 13.17
CA GLY A 148 5.55 28.07 14.53
C GLY A 148 5.74 27.08 15.68
N LEU A 149 5.89 25.78 15.39
CA LEU A 149 6.05 24.75 16.43
C LEU A 149 7.53 24.60 16.79
N LYS A 150 7.85 24.78 18.07
CA LYS A 150 9.22 24.65 18.60
C LYS A 150 9.66 23.18 18.74
N ASP A 151 8.70 22.29 18.96
CA ASP A 151 8.94 20.85 19.07
C ASP A 151 8.95 20.17 17.68
N ASP A 152 10.01 19.41 17.40
CA ASP A 152 10.19 18.74 16.11
C ASP A 152 9.20 17.58 15.90
N ALA A 153 8.77 16.91 16.99
CA ALA A 153 7.77 15.86 16.90
C ALA A 153 6.40 16.43 16.50
N ALA A 154 5.95 17.50 17.17
CA ALA A 154 4.73 18.23 16.84
C ALA A 154 4.76 18.79 15.41
N ARG A 155 5.90 19.34 14.96
CA ARG A 155 6.07 19.80 13.57
C ARG A 155 5.91 18.67 12.56
N THR A 156 6.49 17.50 12.86
CA THR A 156 6.39 16.32 12.00
C THR A 156 4.95 15.81 11.91
N GLU A 157 4.25 15.77 13.05
CA GLU A 157 2.85 15.37 13.13
C GLU A 157 1.94 16.33 12.36
N ALA A 158 2.11 17.64 12.53
CA ALA A 158 1.35 18.65 11.78
C ALA A 158 1.52 18.50 10.26
N ARG A 159 2.75 18.26 9.79
CA ARG A 159 3.05 18.02 8.37
C ARG A 159 2.46 16.72 7.85
N ARG A 160 2.48 15.65 8.66
CA ARG A 160 1.83 14.38 8.32
C ARG A 160 0.32 14.56 8.22
N LYS A 161 -0.30 15.22 9.20
CA LYS A 161 -1.74 15.51 9.22
C LYS A 161 -2.15 16.30 7.97
N TRP A 162 -1.40 17.34 7.60
CA TRP A 162 -1.68 18.12 6.40
C TRP A 162 -1.71 17.27 5.13
N LEU A 163 -0.76 16.34 4.99
CA LEU A 163 -0.75 15.40 3.86
C LEU A 163 -1.98 14.49 3.87
N LYS A 164 -2.31 13.90 5.03
CA LYS A 164 -3.50 13.04 5.19
C LYS A 164 -4.80 13.80 4.90
N ASP A 165 -4.96 15.02 5.41
CA ASP A 165 -6.10 15.89 5.13
C ASP A 165 -6.24 16.19 3.62
N LYS A 166 -5.11 16.38 2.92
CA LYS A 166 -5.11 16.57 1.46
C LYS A 166 -5.56 15.31 0.71
N VAL A 167 -5.14 14.12 1.16
CA VAL A 167 -5.61 12.83 0.62
C VAL A 167 -7.11 12.69 0.82
N MET A 168 -7.61 12.93 2.04
CA MET A 168 -9.05 12.91 2.35
C MET A 168 -9.86 13.85 1.45
N ARG A 169 -9.35 15.07 1.23
CA ARG A 169 -10.02 16.05 0.34
C ARG A 169 -10.08 15.56 -1.10
N VAL A 170 -8.99 15.02 -1.65
CA VAL A 170 -8.98 14.46 -3.02
C VAL A 170 -9.91 13.25 -3.13
N CYS A 171 -10.05 12.43 -2.09
CA CYS A 171 -11.08 11.40 -2.05
C CYS A 171 -12.48 12.00 -2.16
N SER A 172 -12.80 13.01 -1.35
CA SER A 172 -14.10 13.70 -1.38
C SER A 172 -14.40 14.34 -2.73
N GLU A 173 -13.42 14.99 -3.36
CA GLU A 173 -13.55 15.57 -4.72
C GLU A 173 -13.85 14.50 -5.78
N ARG A 174 -13.48 13.24 -5.54
CA ARG A 174 -13.76 12.09 -6.40
C ARG A 174 -15.04 11.33 -6.01
N GLY A 175 -15.85 11.88 -5.10
CA GLY A 175 -17.07 11.25 -4.59
C GLY A 175 -16.80 10.00 -3.73
N LEU A 176 -15.63 9.93 -3.10
CA LEU A 176 -15.27 8.87 -2.15
C LEU A 176 -15.30 9.40 -0.73
N HIS A 177 -15.81 8.60 0.19
CA HIS A 177 -16.04 9.01 1.58
C HIS A 177 -15.36 8.05 2.55
N PRO A 178 -14.01 7.97 2.54
CA PRO A 178 -13.27 7.18 3.53
C PRO A 178 -13.59 7.67 4.95
N LYS A 179 -13.72 6.74 5.90
CA LYS A 179 -14.05 7.04 7.30
C LYS A 179 -12.85 7.59 8.09
N ASN A 180 -11.64 7.26 7.66
CA ASN A 180 -10.40 7.70 8.29
C ASN A 180 -9.26 7.81 7.27
N ASP A 181 -8.11 8.29 7.72
CA ASP A 181 -6.95 8.51 6.88
C ASP A 181 -6.42 7.21 6.26
N ASN A 182 -6.34 6.11 7.02
CA ASN A 182 -5.83 4.83 6.49
C ASN A 182 -6.64 4.32 5.28
N GLU A 183 -7.97 4.48 5.28
CA GLU A 183 -8.82 4.15 4.11
C GLU A 183 -8.49 5.04 2.91
N ALA A 184 -8.26 6.32 3.18
CA ALA A 184 -7.97 7.30 2.14
C ALA A 184 -6.58 7.08 1.50
N ASP A 185 -5.57 6.69 2.28
CA ASP A 185 -4.28 6.31 1.73
C ASP A 185 -4.36 5.01 0.93
N ALA A 186 -5.09 4.00 1.41
CA ALA A 186 -5.33 2.77 0.64
C ALA A 186 -6.00 3.06 -0.71
N LEU A 187 -6.97 3.98 -0.74
CA LEU A 187 -7.55 4.50 -1.98
C LEU A 187 -6.50 5.20 -2.85
N GLY A 188 -5.67 6.07 -2.28
CA GLY A 188 -4.60 6.76 -3.02
C GLY A 188 -3.61 5.78 -3.69
N ILE A 189 -3.23 4.72 -2.99
CA ILE A 189 -2.39 3.63 -3.49
C ILE A 189 -3.11 2.86 -4.60
N MET A 190 -4.39 2.54 -4.43
CA MET A 190 -5.19 1.86 -5.46
C MET A 190 -5.25 2.69 -6.75
N PHE A 191 -5.57 3.98 -6.65
CA PHE A 191 -5.62 4.86 -7.80
C PHE A 191 -4.26 4.97 -8.50
N TRP A 192 -3.16 5.05 -7.75
CA TRP A 192 -1.82 5.00 -8.31
C TRP A 192 -1.57 3.72 -9.12
N ALA A 193 -2.00 2.57 -8.60
CA ALA A 193 -1.85 1.29 -9.31
C ALA A 193 -2.68 1.24 -10.59
N LEU A 194 -3.94 1.67 -10.53
CA LEU A 194 -4.87 1.66 -11.67
C LEU A 194 -4.43 2.59 -12.83
N VAL A 195 -3.71 3.67 -12.54
CA VAL A 195 -3.17 4.57 -13.59
C VAL A 195 -1.79 4.16 -14.11
N GLY A 196 -1.37 2.90 -13.91
CA GLY A 196 -0.11 2.36 -14.43
C GLY A 196 1.10 2.60 -13.53
N GLY A 197 0.89 2.93 -12.25
CA GLY A 197 1.97 3.18 -11.30
C GLY A 197 2.92 1.99 -11.11
N ILE A 198 2.39 0.76 -11.16
CA ILE A 198 3.16 -0.48 -11.02
C ILE A 198 4.12 -0.63 -12.21
N ASP A 199 3.63 -0.50 -13.44
CA ASP A 199 4.44 -0.60 -14.65
C ASP A 199 5.55 0.46 -14.68
N ALA A 200 5.24 1.68 -14.27
CA ALA A 200 6.22 2.76 -14.15
C ALA A 200 7.31 2.44 -13.12
N LEU A 201 6.93 1.87 -11.96
CA LEU A 201 7.85 1.46 -10.91
C LEU A 201 8.77 0.33 -11.39
N GLU A 202 8.23 -0.68 -12.06
CA GLU A 202 9.02 -1.78 -12.62
C GLU A 202 9.99 -1.30 -13.69
N SER A 203 9.53 -0.47 -14.61
CA SER A 203 10.37 0.14 -15.65
C SER A 203 11.54 0.91 -15.03
N SER A 204 11.27 1.71 -13.99
CA SER A 204 12.30 2.42 -13.23
C SER A 204 13.29 1.48 -12.55
N ARG A 205 12.82 0.39 -11.94
CA ARG A 205 13.67 -0.63 -11.30
C ARG A 205 14.57 -1.35 -12.32
N ARG A 206 14.02 -1.73 -13.49
CA ARG A 206 14.78 -2.36 -14.59
C ARG A 206 15.90 -1.43 -15.07
N LYS A 207 15.58 -0.16 -15.35
CA LYS A 207 16.57 0.87 -15.73
C LYS A 207 17.68 1.04 -14.70
N LYS A 208 17.34 1.14 -13.40
CA LYS A 208 18.34 1.26 -12.32
C LYS A 208 19.25 0.02 -12.22
N LYS A 209 18.68 -1.17 -12.40
CA LYS A 209 19.43 -2.44 -12.39
C LYS A 209 20.41 -2.49 -13.57
N GLU A 210 19.99 -2.11 -14.76
CA GLU A 210 20.83 -2.04 -15.95
C GLU A 210 21.99 -1.05 -15.76
N GLN A 211 21.69 0.18 -15.33
CA GLN A 211 22.72 1.18 -15.03
C GLN A 211 23.74 0.70 -14.00
N ARG A 212 23.28 0.01 -12.94
CA ARG A 212 24.17 -0.58 -11.93
C ARG A 212 25.07 -1.66 -12.53
N LEU A 213 24.52 -2.55 -13.36
CA LEU A 213 25.29 -3.60 -14.03
C LEU A 213 26.35 -3.01 -14.96
N THR A 214 26.01 -1.96 -15.72
CA THR A 214 26.96 -1.26 -16.59
C THR A 214 28.10 -0.63 -15.78
N LYS A 215 27.79 0.07 -14.68
CA LYS A 215 28.82 0.63 -13.78
C LYS A 215 29.73 -0.44 -13.19
N THR A 216 29.18 -1.59 -12.78
CA THR A 216 29.97 -2.70 -12.26
C THR A 216 30.87 -3.32 -13.33
N ARG A 217 30.39 -3.45 -14.57
CA ARG A 217 31.20 -3.94 -15.69
C ARG A 217 32.34 -2.99 -16.00
N GLN A 218 32.09 -1.67 -16.05
CA GLN A 218 33.13 -0.67 -16.25
C GLN A 218 34.19 -0.74 -15.14
N LYS A 219 33.76 -0.75 -13.87
CA LYS A 219 34.69 -0.88 -12.73
C LYS A 219 35.56 -2.14 -12.80
N LYS A 220 35.01 -3.26 -13.26
CA LYS A 220 35.79 -4.50 -13.46
C LYS A 220 36.83 -4.35 -14.57
N LEU A 221 36.49 -3.69 -15.68
CA LEU A 221 37.43 -3.41 -16.76
C LEU A 221 38.54 -2.46 -16.28
N ASP A 222 38.18 -1.38 -15.59
CA ASP A 222 39.14 -0.41 -15.05
C ASP A 222 40.15 -1.09 -14.10
N LEU A 223 39.68 -1.98 -13.23
CA LEU A 223 40.54 -2.76 -12.33
C LEU A 223 41.45 -3.76 -13.07
N ALA A 224 41.02 -4.31 -14.20
CA ALA A 224 41.82 -5.23 -15.00
C ALA A 224 42.87 -4.52 -15.86
N VAL A 225 42.62 -3.25 -16.25
CA VAL A 225 43.58 -2.40 -16.98
C VAL A 225 44.61 -1.79 -16.03
N ALA A 226 44.25 -1.58 -14.75
CA ALA A 226 45.14 -1.03 -13.73
C ALA A 226 46.01 -2.07 -13.00
N ALA A 227 45.85 -3.36 -13.31
CA ALA A 227 46.63 -4.49 -12.77
C ALA A 227 47.66 -4.97 -13.79
#